data_AF-A0A2W5MZ96-F1
#
_entry.id   AF-A0A2W5MZ96-F1
#
_cell.length_a   1.000
_cell.length_b   1.000
_cell.length_c   1.000
_cell.angle_alpha   90.00
_cell.angle_beta   90.00
_cell.angle_gamma   90.00
#
_symmetry.space_group_name_H-M   'P 1'
#
loop_
_entity.id
_entity.type
_entity.pdbx_description
1 polymer ?
#
loop_
_entity_poly.entity_id
_entity_poly.type
_entity_poly.pdbx_seq_one_letter_code
_entity_poly.pdbx_strand_id
1 'polypeptide(L)'
;MAKTEKRVQKTIQWDADVWTALEDHNKRSRLNNMSAAANDAVRFALFPEFRSDREKDMVKLMQDIRASLYEHRKATARDLMILQEGFFQFVEEFFQHTHSIPKNELAAAKAQAKARLKEFMEQLVQKAQDPKRKTQEKE
;
A
#
# COMPACT_ATOMS: atom_id res chain seq x y z
N MET A 1 44.21 24.52 0.51
CA MET A 1 44.08 24.09 1.92
C MET A 1 42.62 24.21 2.32
N ALA A 2 41.96 23.10 2.66
CA ALA A 2 40.56 23.11 3.08
C ALA A 2 40.44 24.01 4.33
N LYS A 3 39.55 25.01 4.29
CA LYS A 3 39.22 25.85 5.45
C LYS A 3 38.82 24.91 6.59
N THR A 4 39.68 24.76 7.58
CA THR A 4 39.32 24.08 8.83
C THR A 4 38.33 25.00 9.52
N GLU A 5 37.04 24.67 9.43
CA GLU A 5 35.99 25.41 10.13
C GLU A 5 36.36 25.48 11.62
N LYS A 6 36.42 26.71 12.17
CA LYS A 6 36.69 26.90 13.59
C LYS A 6 35.55 26.27 14.39
N ARG A 7 35.85 25.17 15.08
CA ARG A 7 34.92 24.54 16.03
C ARG A 7 35.02 25.25 17.37
N VAL A 8 33.87 25.62 17.93
CA VAL A 8 33.78 26.25 19.26
C VAL A 8 33.18 25.25 20.23
N GLN A 9 33.87 24.98 21.34
CA GLN A 9 33.35 24.14 22.42
C GLN A 9 32.67 25.01 23.46
N LYS A 10 31.42 24.69 23.79
CA LYS A 10 30.61 25.35 24.83
C LYS A 10 29.93 24.29 25.68
N THR A 11 29.77 24.59 26.96
CA THR A 11 28.98 23.76 27.88
C THR A 11 27.53 24.21 27.81
N ILE A 12 26.62 23.26 27.59
CA ILE A 12 25.17 23.49 27.48
C ILE A 12 24.48 22.62 28.52
N GLN A 13 23.48 23.16 29.20
CA GLN A 13 22.59 22.38 30.07
C GLN A 13 21.40 21.92 29.24
N TRP A 14 21.08 20.63 29.34
CA TRP A 14 19.96 20.01 28.64
C TRP A 14 18.94 19.54 29.65
N ASP A 15 17.67 19.72 29.31
CA ASP A 15 16.60 19.06 30.04
C ASP A 15 16.68 17.53 29.82
N ALA A 16 16.28 16.76 30.83
CA ALA A 16 16.49 15.31 30.85
C ALA A 16 15.72 14.57 29.74
N ASP A 17 14.53 15.08 29.39
CA ASP A 17 13.71 14.60 28.29
C ASP A 17 14.35 14.89 26.92
N VAL A 18 14.89 16.10 26.73
CA VAL A 18 15.61 16.49 25.51
C VAL A 18 16.87 15.67 25.33
N TRP A 19 17.63 15.44 26.41
CA TRP A 19 18.82 14.59 26.36
C TRP A 19 18.48 13.15 25.96
N THR A 20 17.41 12.59 26.52
CA THR A 20 16.92 11.24 26.19
C THR A 20 16.52 11.16 24.71
N ALA A 21 15.78 12.15 24.23
CA ALA A 21 15.38 12.22 22.82
C ALA A 21 16.60 12.33 21.88
N LEU A 22 17.64 13.05 22.29
CA LEU A 22 18.88 13.18 21.54
C LEU A 22 19.67 11.87 21.49
N GLU A 23 19.74 11.12 22.61
CA GLU A 23 20.35 9.79 22.65
C GLU A 23 19.64 8.81 21.71
N ASP A 24 18.31 8.80 21.72
CA ASP A 24 17.51 7.97 20.84
C ASP A 24 17.70 8.33 19.37
N HIS A 25 17.75 9.62 19.04
CA HIS A 25 18.07 10.09 17.69
C HIS A 25 19.47 9.64 17.27
N ASN A 26 20.48 9.76 18.14
CA ASN A 26 21.85 9.33 17.88
C ASN A 26 21.93 7.82 17.56
N LYS A 27 21.18 6.99 18.28
CA LYS A 27 21.07 5.54 18.04
C LYS A 27 20.38 5.23 16.70
N ARG A 28 19.26 5.88 16.42
CA ARG A 28 18.48 5.66 15.17
C ARG A 28 19.27 6.07 13.94
N SER A 29 19.95 7.22 14.01
CA SER A 29 20.72 7.78 12.91
C SER A 29 22.14 7.20 12.80
N ARG A 30 22.51 6.26 13.69
CA ARG A 30 23.83 5.60 13.75
C ARG A 30 25.00 6.58 13.72
N LEU A 31 24.86 7.67 14.45
CA LEU A 31 25.88 8.72 14.52
C LEU A 31 26.98 8.34 15.52
N ASN A 32 28.23 8.64 15.15
CA ASN A 32 29.41 8.24 15.93
C ASN A 32 29.64 9.10 17.19
N ASN A 33 29.00 10.26 17.30
CA ASN A 33 29.16 11.14 18.45
C ASN A 33 27.91 12.01 18.69
N MET A 34 27.66 12.31 19.97
CA MET A 34 26.50 13.11 20.39
C MET A 34 26.56 14.55 19.89
N SER A 35 27.77 15.10 19.73
CA SER A 35 27.96 16.47 19.24
C SER A 35 27.48 16.65 17.80
N ALA A 36 27.59 15.62 16.95
CA ALA A 36 27.05 15.62 15.60
C ALA A 36 25.52 15.61 15.64
N ALA A 37 24.92 14.75 16.46
CA ALA A 37 23.47 14.70 16.64
C ALA A 37 22.92 16.06 17.15
N ALA A 38 23.59 16.68 18.12
CA ALA A 38 23.21 17.99 18.64
C ALA A 38 23.35 19.09 17.58
N ASN A 39 24.46 19.12 16.85
CA ASN A 39 24.67 20.10 15.79
C ASN A 39 23.64 19.96 14.66
N ASP A 40 23.31 18.74 14.26
CA ASP A 40 22.31 18.49 13.23
C ASP A 40 20.91 18.92 13.69
N ALA A 41 20.54 18.61 14.94
CA ALA A 41 19.27 19.04 15.52
C ALA A 41 19.17 20.57 15.62
N VAL A 42 20.24 21.23 16.09
CA VAL A 42 20.31 22.69 16.18
C VAL A 42 20.31 23.31 14.77
N ARG A 43 21.02 22.72 13.81
CA ARG A 43 21.04 23.19 12.43
C ARG A 43 19.65 23.08 11.80
N PHE A 44 18.94 21.99 12.04
CA PHE A 44 17.54 21.83 11.64
C PHE A 44 16.61 22.85 12.30
N ALA A 45 16.85 23.19 13.56
CA ALA A 45 16.05 24.16 14.28
C ALA A 45 16.29 25.61 13.79
N LEU A 46 17.53 25.95 13.46
CA LEU A 46 17.95 27.32 13.18
C LEU A 46 17.98 27.68 11.68
N PHE A 47 18.10 26.69 10.79
CA PHE A 47 18.20 26.92 9.34
C PHE A 47 16.96 26.37 8.62
N PRO A 48 16.02 27.24 8.19
CA PRO A 48 14.76 26.84 7.54
C PRO A 48 14.93 26.03 6.24
N GLU A 49 16.05 26.21 5.55
CA GLU A 49 16.40 25.49 4.31
C GLU A 49 16.33 23.96 4.54
N PHE A 50 16.90 23.47 5.64
CA PHE A 50 16.91 22.05 5.99
C PHE A 50 15.56 21.51 6.46
N ARG A 51 14.63 22.37 6.90
CA ARG A 51 13.23 21.96 7.15
C ARG A 51 12.48 21.77 5.84
N SER A 52 12.64 22.72 4.92
CA SER A 52 11.92 22.72 3.64
C SER A 52 12.27 21.52 2.77
N ASP A 53 13.51 21.04 2.80
CA ASP A 53 13.93 19.90 2.00
C ASP A 53 13.36 18.58 2.53
N ARG A 54 13.32 18.38 3.84
CA ARG A 54 12.67 17.20 4.44
C ARG A 54 11.17 17.19 4.20
N GLU A 55 10.51 18.35 4.26
CA GLU A 55 9.09 18.47 3.94
C GLU A 55 8.82 18.10 2.48
N LYS A 56 9.65 18.57 1.54
CA LYS A 56 9.56 18.16 0.12
C LYS A 56 9.75 16.67 -0.06
N ASP A 57 10.75 16.07 0.59
CA ASP A 57 10.99 14.63 0.54
C ASP A 57 9.81 13.84 1.11
N MET A 58 9.17 14.35 2.16
CA MET A 58 7.97 13.72 2.74
C MET A 58 6.75 13.82 1.84
N VAL A 59 6.52 14.99 1.22
CA VAL A 59 5.45 15.17 0.25
C VAL A 59 5.66 14.23 -0.95
N LYS A 60 6.90 14.14 -1.45
CA LYS A 60 7.26 13.23 -2.54
C LYS A 60 7.02 11.77 -2.17
N LEU A 61 7.49 11.33 -1.00
CA LEU A 61 7.24 9.96 -0.54
C LEU A 61 5.75 9.64 -0.45
N MET A 62 4.94 10.58 0.06
CA MET A 62 3.49 10.40 0.13
C MET A 62 2.82 10.32 -1.24
N GLN A 63 3.32 11.08 -2.22
CA GLN A 63 2.86 10.97 -3.61
C GLN A 63 3.23 9.61 -4.22
N ASP A 64 4.46 9.15 -4.01
CA ASP A 64 4.93 7.85 -4.50
C ASP A 64 4.12 6.69 -3.90
N ILE A 65 3.84 6.74 -2.59
CA ILE A 65 2.99 5.75 -1.91
C ILE A 65 1.58 5.75 -2.51
N ARG A 66 0.98 6.92 -2.75
CA ARG A 66 -0.36 7.02 -3.35
C ARG A 66 -0.39 6.45 -4.77
N ALA A 67 0.63 6.75 -5.57
CA ALA A 67 0.74 6.21 -6.93
C ALA A 67 0.86 4.68 -6.91
N SER A 68 1.74 4.14 -6.06
CA SER A 68 1.91 2.70 -5.87
C SER A 68 0.62 2.00 -5.42
N LEU A 69 -0.13 2.58 -4.48
CA LEU A 69 -1.42 2.04 -4.03
C LEU A 69 -2.45 2.03 -5.16
N TYR A 70 -2.47 3.05 -6.01
CA TYR A 70 -3.38 3.10 -7.16
C TYR A 70 -3.05 2.02 -8.19
N GLU A 71 -1.77 1.85 -8.52
CA GLU A 71 -1.31 0.78 -9.41
C GLU A 71 -1.62 -0.60 -8.85
N HIS A 72 -1.38 -0.82 -7.56
CA HIS A 72 -1.70 -2.06 -6.88
C HIS A 72 -3.21 -2.37 -6.96
N ARG A 73 -4.09 -1.40 -6.65
CA ARG A 73 -5.55 -1.58 -6.78
C ARG A 73 -5.95 -1.98 -8.20
N LYS A 74 -5.35 -1.35 -9.21
CA LYS A 74 -5.61 -1.66 -10.62
C LYS A 74 -5.14 -3.06 -11.01
N ALA A 75 -3.97 -3.48 -10.53
CA ALA A 75 -3.44 -4.84 -10.75
C ALA A 75 -4.33 -5.89 -10.06
N THR A 76 -4.66 -5.70 -8.79
CA THR A 76 -5.53 -6.61 -8.03
C THR A 76 -6.91 -6.77 -8.67
N ALA A 77 -7.49 -5.69 -9.20
CA ALA A 77 -8.78 -5.76 -9.91
C ALA A 77 -8.70 -6.65 -11.17
N ARG A 78 -7.60 -6.56 -11.93
CA ARG A 78 -7.35 -7.43 -13.09
C ARG A 78 -7.14 -8.87 -12.67
N ASP A 79 -6.34 -9.12 -11.64
CA ASP A 79 -6.04 -10.48 -11.18
C ASP A 79 -7.28 -11.17 -10.63
N LEU A 80 -8.13 -10.44 -9.91
CA LEU A 80 -9.45 -10.93 -9.47
C LEU A 80 -10.36 -11.29 -10.65
N MET A 81 -10.37 -10.47 -11.71
CA MET A 81 -11.13 -10.77 -12.93
C MET A 81 -10.63 -12.06 -13.59
N ILE A 82 -9.31 -12.23 -13.72
CA ILE A 82 -8.69 -13.43 -14.30
C ILE A 82 -9.02 -14.67 -13.45
N LEU A 83 -8.91 -14.58 -12.11
CA LEU A 83 -9.28 -15.67 -11.22
C LEU A 83 -10.75 -16.04 -11.33
N GLN A 84 -11.62 -15.03 -11.47
CA GLN A 84 -13.05 -15.24 -11.63
C GLN A 84 -13.37 -15.93 -12.96
N GLU A 85 -12.78 -15.48 -14.08
CA GLU A 85 -12.89 -16.14 -15.38
C GLU A 85 -12.36 -17.58 -15.35
N GLY A 86 -11.18 -17.79 -14.77
CA GLY A 86 -10.59 -19.12 -14.62
C GLY A 86 -11.45 -20.07 -13.78
N PHE A 87 -12.08 -19.56 -12.71
CA PHE A 87 -13.02 -20.34 -11.91
C PHE A 87 -14.28 -20.70 -12.70
N PHE A 88 -14.83 -19.78 -13.49
CA PHE A 88 -15.97 -20.08 -14.35
C PHE A 88 -15.66 -21.15 -15.39
N GLN A 89 -14.51 -21.04 -16.05
CA GLN A 89 -14.08 -22.01 -17.05
C GLN A 89 -13.85 -23.39 -16.41
N PHE A 90 -13.23 -23.43 -15.22
CA PHE A 90 -13.11 -24.64 -14.44
C PHE A 90 -14.47 -25.26 -14.10
N VAL A 91 -15.42 -24.47 -13.62
CA VAL A 91 -16.77 -24.96 -13.28
C VAL A 91 -17.49 -25.49 -14.53
N GLU A 92 -17.36 -24.81 -15.66
CA GLU A 92 -17.94 -25.25 -16.94
C GLU A 92 -17.33 -26.58 -17.39
N GLU A 93 -16.00 -26.70 -17.43
CA GLU A 93 -15.32 -27.95 -17.79
C GLU A 93 -15.62 -29.08 -16.81
N PHE A 94 -15.62 -28.80 -15.50
CA PHE A 94 -15.96 -29.76 -14.47
C PHE A 94 -17.37 -30.31 -14.66
N PHE A 95 -18.39 -29.46 -14.85
CA PHE A 95 -19.75 -29.96 -15.09
C PHE A 95 -19.93 -30.67 -16.44
N GLN A 96 -19.12 -30.34 -17.45
CA GLN A 96 -19.16 -31.03 -18.75
C GLN A 96 -18.50 -32.42 -18.71
N HIS A 97 -17.50 -32.64 -17.85
CA HIS A 97 -16.68 -33.86 -17.88
C HIS A 97 -16.87 -34.81 -16.69
N THR A 98 -17.44 -34.37 -15.56
CA THR A 98 -17.48 -35.20 -14.35
C THR A 98 -18.58 -36.27 -14.38
N HIS A 99 -19.62 -36.13 -15.20
CA HIS A 99 -20.63 -37.18 -15.39
C HIS A 99 -20.92 -37.36 -16.88
N SER A 100 -20.87 -38.60 -17.38
CA SER A 100 -21.33 -38.93 -18.74
C SER A 100 -22.84 -38.75 -18.79
N ILE A 101 -23.28 -37.57 -19.23
CA ILE A 101 -24.69 -37.26 -19.35
C ILE A 101 -25.24 -38.08 -20.52
N PRO A 102 -26.33 -38.86 -20.34
CA PRO A 102 -26.98 -39.57 -21.43
C PRO A 102 -27.25 -38.61 -22.60
N LYS A 103 -26.96 -39.02 -23.84
CA LYS A 103 -27.06 -38.13 -25.03
C LYS A 103 -28.43 -37.43 -25.17
N ASN A 104 -29.48 -38.04 -24.63
CA ASN A 104 -30.86 -37.55 -24.65
C ASN A 104 -31.11 -36.39 -23.67
N GLU A 105 -30.30 -36.27 -22.61
CA GLU A 105 -30.45 -35.28 -21.53
C GLU A 105 -29.38 -34.18 -21.61
N LEU A 106 -28.39 -34.33 -22.48
CA LEU A 106 -27.24 -33.44 -22.64
C LEU A 106 -27.65 -32.00 -23.00
N ALA A 107 -28.69 -31.85 -23.82
CA ALA A 107 -29.24 -30.53 -24.17
C ALA A 107 -29.91 -29.84 -22.96
N ALA A 108 -30.65 -30.59 -22.15
CA ALA A 108 -31.31 -30.09 -20.95
C ALA A 108 -30.29 -29.72 -19.87
N ALA A 109 -29.26 -30.54 -19.67
CA ALA A 109 -28.18 -30.27 -18.72
C ALA A 109 -27.36 -29.03 -19.10
N LYS A 110 -27.03 -28.85 -20.39
CA LYS A 110 -26.38 -27.62 -20.88
C LYS A 110 -27.24 -26.38 -20.69
N ALA A 111 -28.54 -26.47 -20.96
CA ALA A 111 -29.47 -25.36 -20.73
C ALA A 111 -29.55 -24.99 -19.24
N GLN A 112 -29.59 -25.99 -18.35
CA GLN A 112 -29.63 -25.76 -16.91
C GLN A 112 -28.32 -25.16 -16.37
N ALA A 113 -27.16 -25.64 -16.83
CA ALA A 113 -25.87 -25.06 -16.48
C ALA A 113 -25.78 -23.59 -16.91
N LYS A 114 -26.23 -23.27 -18.13
CA LYS A 114 -26.25 -21.90 -18.65
C LYS A 114 -27.20 -20.99 -17.87
N ALA A 115 -28.35 -21.51 -17.43
CA ALA A 115 -29.28 -20.78 -16.57
C ALA A 115 -28.67 -20.45 -15.19
N ARG A 116 -28.05 -21.44 -14.53
CA ARG A 116 -27.35 -21.24 -13.25
C ARG A 116 -26.20 -20.24 -13.36
N LEU A 117 -25.44 -20.30 -14.46
CA LEU A 117 -24.35 -19.35 -14.72
C LEU A 117 -24.88 -17.93 -14.93
N LYS A 118 -25.99 -17.77 -15.67
CA LYS A 118 -26.63 -16.46 -15.87
C LYS A 118 -27.12 -15.85 -14.56
N GLU A 119 -27.78 -16.64 -13.72
CA GLU A 119 -28.29 -16.20 -12.42
C GLU A 119 -27.14 -15.80 -11.48
N PHE A 120 -26.04 -16.55 -11.47
CA PHE A 120 -24.84 -16.22 -10.71
C PHE A 120 -24.19 -14.90 -11.19
N MET A 121 -24.10 -14.68 -12.51
CA MET A 121 -23.60 -13.43 -13.08
C MET A 121 -24.48 -12.23 -12.72
N GLU A 122 -25.80 -12.41 -12.70
CA GLU A 122 -26.75 -11.36 -12.32
C GLU A 122 -26.62 -10.98 -10.83
N GLN A 123 -26.44 -11.97 -9.95
CA GLN A 123 -26.16 -11.74 -8.52
C GLN A 123 -24.82 -11.03 -8.29
N LEU A 124 -23.79 -11.34 -9.08
CA LEU A 124 -22.50 -10.66 -9.02
C LEU A 124 -22.61 -9.19 -9.43
N VAL A 125 -23.33 -8.90 -10.52
CA VAL A 125 -23.55 -7.53 -10.98
C VAL A 125 -24.33 -6.73 -9.94
N GLN A 126 -25.37 -7.30 -9.34
CA GLN A 126 -26.12 -6.63 -8.26
C GLN A 126 -25.22 -6.35 -7.04
N LYS A 127 -24.41 -7.31 -6.61
CA LYS A 127 -23.46 -7.13 -5.49
C LYS A 127 -22.35 -6.11 -5.80
N ALA A 128 -21.95 -5.97 -7.06
CA ALA A 128 -20.97 -4.98 -7.51
C ALA A 128 -21.58 -3.57 -7.64
N GLN A 129 -22.88 -3.48 -7.92
CA GLN A 129 -23.62 -2.22 -8.00
C GLN A 129 -24.09 -1.70 -6.64
N ASP A 130 -24.09 -2.54 -5.60
CA ASP A 130 -24.59 -2.23 -4.27
C ASP A 130 -23.85 -1.01 -3.65
N PRO A 131 -24.52 0.16 -3.51
CA PRO A 131 -23.86 1.41 -3.13
C PRO A 131 -23.31 1.39 -1.69
N LYS A 132 -23.77 0.47 -0.84
CA LYS A 132 -23.29 0.33 0.55
C LYS A 132 -21.82 -0.08 0.67
N ARG A 133 -21.24 -0.73 -0.35
CA ARG A 133 -19.77 -0.99 -0.41
C ARG A 133 -18.97 0.22 -0.89
N LYS A 134 -19.55 1.08 -1.73
CA LYS A 134 -18.87 2.31 -2.23
C LYS A 134 -18.72 3.38 -1.15
N THR A 135 -19.54 3.34 -0.10
CA THR A 135 -19.45 4.29 1.03
C THR A 135 -18.43 3.84 2.08
N GLN A 136 -18.24 2.54 2.28
CA GLN A 136 -17.23 2.02 3.23
C GLN A 136 -15.79 2.11 2.74
N GLU A 137 -15.55 2.31 1.43
CA GLU A 137 -14.21 2.58 0.88
C GLU A 137 -13.85 4.08 0.84
N LYS A 138 -14.76 4.97 1.26
CA LYS A 138 -14.58 6.43 1.26
C LYS A 138 -14.44 7.06 2.66
N GLU A 139 -14.50 6.25 3.72
CA GLU A 139 -14.14 6.63 5.09
C GLU A 139 -12.78 6.03 5.45
#